data_AF-A0A2K3N8D3-F1
#
_entry.id   AF-A0A2K3N8D3-F1
#
_cell.length_a   1.000
_cell.length_b   1.000
_cell.length_c   1.000
_cell.angle_alpha   90.00
_cell.angle_beta   90.00
_cell.angle_gamma   90.00
#
_symmetry.space_group_name_H-M   'P 1'
#
loop_
_entity.id
_entity.type
_entity.pdbx_description
1 polymer ?
#
loop_
_entity_poly.entity_id
_entity_poly.type
_entity_poly.pdbx_seq_one_letter_code
_entity_poly.pdbx_strand_id
1 'polypeptide(L)'
;MSQIIPTQMKRMLDDGSIIDGSPVDEVTIDPVVRGYISDWDAVEDLLHHVLYTGLGWEIGNEGNILFTDPLCTPKANKEQLVQLMFENFNISGFYASEQSVLSLYAVGRISGCTVDIGHGKIDIAPVIEGAVHHIGSRRFEFGGTDLTNFLAQELGKSNPQVNISMSDVEKIKEQYSCCVEDELAYQKTLYSCPVEKHTLPDGQVCFPDFYDSIDL
;
A
#
# COMPACT_ATOMS: atom_id res chain seq x y z
N MET A 1 12.84 -15.99 -3.00
CA MET A 1 11.45 -15.68 -3.38
C MET A 1 10.95 -14.68 -2.36
N SER A 2 10.55 -13.48 -2.78
CA SER A 2 9.91 -12.51 -1.88
C SER A 2 8.47 -12.96 -1.65
N GLN A 3 8.14 -13.37 -0.43
CA GLN A 3 6.76 -13.65 -0.05
C GLN A 3 6.07 -12.31 0.19
N ILE A 4 5.17 -11.92 -0.70
CA ILE A 4 4.33 -10.73 -0.51
C ILE A 4 3.16 -11.17 0.36
N ILE A 5 3.14 -10.74 1.61
CA ILE A 5 2.05 -11.04 2.54
C ILE A 5 0.96 -9.98 2.33
N PRO A 6 -0.30 -10.38 2.07
CA PRO A 6 -1.39 -9.44 1.88
C PRO A 6 -1.56 -8.60 3.15
N THR A 7 -1.67 -7.28 2.99
CA THR A 7 -1.81 -6.33 4.10
C THR A 7 -3.24 -6.23 4.63
N GLN A 8 -4.22 -6.77 3.89
CA GLN A 8 -5.62 -6.76 4.31
C GLN A 8 -5.89 -7.93 5.23
N MET A 9 -6.54 -7.67 6.36
CA MET A 9 -6.96 -8.72 7.28
C MET A 9 -8.47 -8.80 7.36
N LYS A 10 -8.96 -10.02 7.51
CA LYS A 10 -10.36 -10.28 7.78
C LYS A 10 -10.53 -10.42 9.28
N ARG A 11 -11.21 -9.47 9.92
CA ARG A 11 -11.52 -9.59 11.34
C ARG A 11 -12.75 -10.48 11.51
N MET A 12 -12.58 -11.61 12.17
CA MET A 12 -13.71 -12.40 12.67
C MET A 12 -14.18 -11.74 13.96
N LEU A 13 -15.43 -11.30 14.02
CA LEU A 13 -16.02 -10.83 15.28
C LEU A 13 -16.24 -12.04 16.19
N ASP A 14 -15.64 -12.02 17.37
CA ASP A 14 -15.86 -13.06 18.37
C ASP A 14 -17.31 -12.99 18.88
N ASP A 15 -17.99 -14.13 18.74
CA ASP A 15 -19.42 -14.32 18.96
C ASP A 15 -19.75 -14.25 20.47
N GLY A 16 -20.03 -13.02 20.94
CA GLY A 16 -20.56 -12.75 22.28
C GLY A 16 -22.04 -12.35 22.32
N SER A 17 -22.70 -12.25 21.17
CA SER A 17 -24.13 -11.97 21.11
C SER A 17 -24.76 -12.59 19.87
N ILE A 18 -25.20 -13.85 20.01
CA ILE A 18 -26.21 -14.42 19.13
C ILE A 18 -27.49 -13.59 19.32
N ILE A 19 -27.70 -12.62 18.43
CA ILE A 19 -29.02 -12.18 18.01
C ILE A 19 -29.01 -11.92 16.50
N ASP A 20 -29.67 -12.85 15.82
CA ASP A 20 -30.28 -12.71 14.49
C ASP A 20 -29.35 -12.77 13.26
N GLY A 21 -29.14 -14.00 12.77
CA GLY A 21 -29.44 -14.43 11.38
C GLY A 21 -28.93 -13.65 10.17
N SER A 22 -28.11 -12.62 10.37
CA SER A 22 -27.46 -11.84 9.32
C SER A 22 -26.11 -12.49 8.99
N PRO A 23 -25.68 -12.50 7.71
CA PRO A 23 -24.37 -13.01 7.36
C PRO A 23 -23.33 -12.25 8.18
N VAL A 24 -22.41 -12.96 8.82
CA VAL A 24 -21.28 -12.38 9.55
C VAL A 24 -20.58 -11.44 8.57
N ASP A 25 -20.76 -10.13 8.73
CA ASP A 25 -20.14 -9.14 7.86
C ASP A 25 -18.63 -9.33 8.00
N GLU A 26 -18.02 -9.88 6.95
CA GLU A 26 -16.59 -10.12 6.84
C GLU A 26 -15.91 -8.74 6.70
N VAL A 27 -15.62 -8.08 7.83
CA VAL A 27 -15.01 -6.76 7.81
C VAL A 27 -13.54 -6.92 7.41
N THR A 28 -13.22 -6.47 6.20
CA THR A 28 -11.84 -6.32 5.74
C THR A 28 -11.27 -5.05 6.35
N ILE A 29 -10.21 -5.18 7.14
CA ILE A 29 -9.53 -4.07 7.82
C ILE A 29 -8.16 -3.88 7.17
N ASP A 30 -7.88 -2.65 6.77
CA ASP A 30 -6.55 -2.21 6.39
C ASP A 30 -5.87 -1.62 7.64
N PRO A 31 -4.89 -2.32 8.25
CA PRO A 31 -4.24 -1.89 9.49
C PRO A 31 -3.32 -0.67 9.28
N VAL A 32 -2.89 -0.44 8.05
CA VAL A 32 -2.02 0.67 7.66
C VAL A 32 -2.67 1.46 6.54
N VAL A 33 -3.03 2.71 6.82
CA VAL A 33 -3.65 3.63 5.86
C VAL A 33 -2.69 4.76 5.55
N ARG A 34 -2.34 4.91 4.26
CA ARG A 34 -1.40 5.93 3.75
C ARG A 34 -0.06 5.99 4.49
N GLY A 35 0.41 4.87 5.05
CA GLY A 35 1.65 4.80 5.82
C GLY A 35 1.52 5.26 7.28
N TYR A 36 0.31 5.32 7.82
CA TYR A 36 0.07 5.42 9.26
C TYR A 36 -0.66 4.18 9.75
N ILE A 37 -0.34 3.74 10.97
CA ILE A 37 -1.04 2.65 11.63
C ILE A 37 -2.38 3.21 12.12
N SER A 38 -3.48 2.68 11.59
CA SER A 38 -4.86 3.06 11.95
C SER A 38 -5.41 2.17 13.06
N ASP A 39 -5.09 0.88 13.02
CA ASP A 39 -5.55 -0.12 13.97
C ASP A 39 -4.36 -0.93 14.47
N TRP A 40 -4.05 -0.78 15.76
CA TRP A 40 -2.89 -1.40 16.39
C TRP A 40 -3.12 -2.88 16.70
N ASP A 41 -4.35 -3.25 17.06
CA ASP A 41 -4.72 -4.65 17.34
C ASP A 41 -4.59 -5.45 16.05
N ALA A 42 -5.07 -4.87 14.94
CA ALA A 42 -4.90 -5.42 13.62
C ALA A 42 -3.40 -5.58 13.26
N VAL A 43 -2.57 -4.54 13.44
CA VAL A 43 -1.12 -4.65 13.18
C VAL A 43 -0.47 -5.75 14.02
N GLU A 44 -0.84 -5.90 15.29
CA GLU A 44 -0.33 -6.95 16.16
C GLU A 44 -0.64 -8.35 15.61
N ASP A 45 -1.90 -8.60 15.23
CA ASP A 45 -2.31 -9.88 14.61
C ASP A 45 -1.55 -10.14 13.31
N LEU A 46 -1.37 -9.11 12.47
CA LEU A 46 -0.60 -9.21 11.23
C LEU A 46 0.85 -9.60 11.52
N LEU A 47 1.48 -8.91 12.48
CA LEU A 47 2.87 -9.18 12.85
C LEU A 47 3.02 -10.58 13.46
N HIS A 48 2.06 -11.05 14.25
CA HIS A 48 2.04 -12.42 14.74
C HIS A 48 2.03 -13.44 13.58
N HIS A 49 1.17 -13.22 12.59
CA HIS A 49 1.14 -14.08 11.42
C HIS A 49 2.47 -14.04 10.64
N VAL A 50 3.01 -12.84 10.39
CA VAL A 50 4.25 -12.66 9.62
C VAL A 50 5.46 -13.29 10.32
N LEU A 51 5.62 -13.05 11.63
CA LEU A 51 6.80 -13.46 12.39
C LEU A 51 6.77 -14.94 12.76
N TYR A 52 5.67 -15.43 13.33
CA TYR A 52 5.59 -16.81 13.80
C TYR A 52 5.20 -17.80 12.70
N THR A 53 4.27 -17.42 11.82
CA THR A 53 3.82 -18.32 10.73
C THR A 53 4.67 -18.15 9.48
N GLY A 54 4.99 -16.91 9.09
CA GLY A 54 5.76 -16.63 7.87
C GLY A 54 7.26 -16.90 8.03
N LEU A 55 7.89 -16.29 9.03
CA LEU A 55 9.33 -16.41 9.30
C LEU A 55 9.68 -17.62 10.16
N GLY A 56 8.70 -18.23 10.84
CA GLY A 56 8.91 -19.42 11.67
C GLY A 56 9.61 -19.13 12.99
N TRP A 57 9.37 -17.95 13.58
CA TRP A 57 9.88 -17.66 14.92
C TRP A 57 9.36 -18.67 15.95
N GLU A 58 10.25 -19.10 16.83
CA GLU A 58 9.90 -19.92 17.97
C GLU A 58 9.77 -19.01 19.20
N ILE A 59 8.66 -19.17 19.93
CA ILE A 59 8.41 -18.42 21.16
C ILE A 59 9.57 -18.67 22.14
N GLY A 60 10.24 -17.60 22.58
CA GLY A 60 11.41 -17.63 23.45
C GLY A 60 12.77 -17.65 22.74
N ASN A 61 12.81 -17.59 21.41
CA ASN A 61 14.03 -17.43 20.61
C ASN A 61 13.85 -16.32 19.55
N GLU A 62 13.25 -15.20 19.96
CA GLU A 62 13.00 -14.06 19.10
C GLU A 62 14.28 -13.26 18.83
N GLY A 63 14.47 -12.89 17.56
CA GLY A 63 15.68 -12.23 17.08
C GLY A 63 15.66 -10.71 17.22
N ASN A 64 16.48 -10.06 16.39
CA ASN A 64 16.46 -8.62 16.20
C ASN A 64 15.60 -8.26 14.98
N ILE A 65 14.87 -7.15 15.06
CA ILE A 65 14.05 -6.64 13.95
C ILE A 65 14.54 -5.28 13.49
N LEU A 66 14.62 -5.16 12.16
CA LEU A 66 14.73 -3.90 11.44
C LEU A 66 13.36 -3.49 10.93
N PHE A 67 12.85 -2.36 11.37
CA PHE A 67 11.60 -1.77 10.89
C PHE A 67 11.86 -0.59 9.95
N THR A 68 10.97 -0.38 8.98
CA THR A 68 11.08 0.75 8.05
C THR A 68 10.04 1.82 8.40
N ASP A 69 10.51 3.01 8.75
CA ASP A 69 9.66 4.15 9.08
C ASP A 69 9.32 4.98 7.83
N PRO A 70 8.03 5.30 7.63
CA PRO A 70 7.58 6.35 6.74
C PRO A 70 8.20 7.72 7.07
N LEU A 71 8.36 8.56 6.05
CA LEU A 71 8.78 9.95 6.24
C LEU A 71 7.80 10.70 7.14
N CYS A 72 8.34 11.51 8.06
CA CYS A 72 7.57 12.34 8.99
C CYS A 72 6.65 11.56 9.95
N THR A 73 7.00 10.31 10.31
CA THR A 73 6.24 9.54 11.30
C THR A 73 6.29 10.21 12.69
N PRO A 74 5.13 10.47 13.34
CA PRO A 74 5.08 11.04 14.68
C PRO A 74 5.83 10.21 15.72
N LYS A 75 6.47 10.88 16.68
CA LYS A 75 7.22 10.22 17.76
C LYS A 75 6.36 9.26 18.57
N ALA A 76 5.11 9.63 18.85
CA ALA A 76 4.17 8.78 19.59
C ALA A 76 3.95 7.42 18.91
N ASN A 77 3.78 7.39 17.58
CA ASN A 77 3.61 6.15 16.84
C ASN A 77 4.88 5.29 16.87
N LYS A 78 6.07 5.92 16.83
CA LYS A 78 7.33 5.19 16.97
C LYS A 78 7.48 4.57 18.35
N GLU A 79 7.14 5.32 19.40
CA GLU A 79 7.19 4.84 20.78
C GLU A 79 6.22 3.67 21.00
N GLN A 80 5.00 3.78 20.47
CA GLN A 80 4.01 2.71 20.55
C GLN A 80 4.43 1.45 19.78
N LEU A 81 5.03 1.61 18.59
CA LEU A 81 5.58 0.47 17.85
C LEU A 81 6.72 -0.21 18.61
N VAL A 82 7.65 0.56 19.17
CA VAL A 82 8.75 0.01 19.98
C VAL A 82 8.20 -0.74 21.19
N GLN A 83 7.22 -0.17 21.89
CA GLN A 83 6.58 -0.80 23.03
C GLN A 83 5.94 -2.14 22.65
N LEU A 84 5.12 -2.16 21.59
CA LEU A 84 4.49 -3.38 21.07
C LEU A 84 5.54 -4.47 20.77
N MET A 85 6.63 -4.11 20.10
CA MET A 85 7.65 -5.06 19.70
C MET A 85 8.43 -5.65 20.90
N PHE A 86 8.71 -4.86 21.93
CA PHE A 86 9.41 -5.36 23.12
C PHE A 86 8.48 -6.08 24.09
N GLU A 87 7.28 -5.57 24.35
CA GLU A 87 6.36 -6.12 25.36
C GLU A 87 5.61 -7.36 24.86
N ASN A 88 5.15 -7.36 23.60
CA ASN A 88 4.33 -8.44 23.08
C ASN A 88 5.17 -9.48 22.32
N PHE A 89 6.19 -9.03 21.57
CA PHE A 89 7.03 -9.91 20.75
C PHE A 89 8.38 -10.26 21.37
N ASN A 90 8.72 -9.76 22.56
CA ASN A 90 9.94 -10.09 23.31
C ASN A 90 11.25 -10.03 22.50
N ILE A 91 11.35 -9.10 21.54
CA ILE A 91 12.52 -9.04 20.66
C ILE A 91 13.80 -8.66 21.41
N SER A 92 14.94 -9.20 20.93
CA SER A 92 16.26 -8.93 21.53
C SER A 92 16.80 -7.53 21.16
N GLY A 93 16.36 -6.97 20.03
CA GLY A 93 16.85 -5.71 19.51
C GLY A 93 15.97 -5.14 18.43
N PHE A 94 15.78 -3.82 18.48
CA PHE A 94 14.94 -3.07 17.56
C PHE A 94 15.73 -1.93 16.91
N TYR A 95 15.60 -1.78 15.59
CA TYR A 95 16.08 -0.61 14.89
C TYR A 95 15.05 -0.16 13.87
N ALA A 96 14.66 1.11 13.90
CA ALA A 96 13.80 1.72 12.89
C ALA A 96 14.64 2.62 11.99
N SER A 97 14.53 2.43 10.68
CA SER A 97 15.24 3.21 9.67
C SER A 97 14.26 3.81 8.67
N GLU A 98 14.55 5.01 8.18
CA GLU A 98 13.65 5.68 7.25
C GLU A 98 13.71 5.06 5.85
N GLN A 99 12.54 4.86 5.23
CA GLN A 99 12.40 4.24 3.91
C GLN A 99 13.28 4.90 2.84
N SER A 100 13.40 6.23 2.88
CA SER A 100 14.26 7.03 2.00
C SER A 100 15.75 6.68 2.11
N VAL A 101 16.25 6.48 3.33
CA VAL A 101 17.67 6.16 3.57
C VAL A 101 17.97 4.75 3.06
N LEU A 102 17.11 3.79 3.40
CA LEU A 102 17.25 2.40 2.96
C LEU A 102 17.22 2.28 1.42
N SER A 103 16.39 3.08 0.76
CA SER A 103 16.30 3.12 -0.71
C SER A 103 17.59 3.60 -1.35
N LEU A 104 18.27 4.61 -0.78
CA LEU A 104 19.58 5.05 -1.28
C LEU A 104 20.68 4.03 -1.01
N TYR A 105 20.65 3.39 0.16
CA TYR A 105 21.59 2.33 0.49
C TYR A 105 21.47 1.13 -0.46
N ALA A 106 20.26 0.80 -0.91
CA ALA A 106 20.05 -0.24 -1.92
C ALA A 106 20.76 0.06 -3.25
N VAL A 107 20.94 1.34 -3.59
CA VAL A 107 21.65 1.81 -4.80
C VAL A 107 23.15 2.07 -4.52
N GLY A 108 23.62 1.82 -3.30
CA GLY A 108 25.01 2.05 -2.91
C GLY A 108 25.40 3.53 -2.81
N ARG A 109 24.41 4.42 -2.58
CA ARG A 109 24.65 5.86 -2.37
C ARG A 109 24.29 6.25 -0.95
N ILE A 110 25.03 7.21 -0.40
CA ILE A 110 24.78 7.77 0.94
C ILE A 110 24.16 9.18 0.89
N SER A 111 24.18 9.82 -0.27
CA SER A 111 23.59 11.14 -0.49
C SER A 111 22.80 11.14 -1.81
N GLY A 112 21.65 11.78 -1.81
CA GLY A 112 20.76 11.86 -2.97
C GLY A 112 19.38 12.41 -2.60
N CYS A 113 18.48 12.46 -3.58
CA CYS A 113 17.07 12.74 -3.34
C CYS A 113 16.27 11.49 -3.71
N THR A 114 15.46 11.00 -2.77
CA THR A 114 14.54 9.88 -3.02
C THR A 114 13.15 10.39 -3.24
N VAL A 115 12.50 9.87 -4.26
CA VAL A 115 11.08 10.06 -4.53
C VAL A 115 10.46 8.67 -4.46
N ASP A 116 9.77 8.40 -3.35
CA ASP A 116 9.06 7.15 -3.10
C ASP A 116 7.57 7.36 -3.43
N ILE A 117 7.09 6.67 -4.45
CA ILE A 117 5.69 6.72 -4.90
C ILE A 117 5.04 5.40 -4.52
N GLY A 118 4.34 5.40 -3.40
CA GLY A 118 3.71 4.22 -2.84
C GLY A 118 2.22 4.10 -3.17
N HIS A 119 1.59 3.07 -2.58
CA HIS A 119 0.16 2.83 -2.74
C HIS A 119 -0.69 3.99 -2.19
N GLY A 120 -0.41 4.52 -0.99
CA GLY A 120 -1.25 5.56 -0.38
C GLY A 120 -0.62 6.95 -0.21
N LYS A 121 0.65 7.12 -0.59
CA LYS A 121 1.42 8.34 -0.33
C LYS A 121 2.58 8.49 -1.31
N ILE A 122 3.06 9.72 -1.46
CA ILE A 122 4.33 10.04 -2.12
C ILE A 122 5.22 10.77 -1.13
N ASP A 123 6.43 10.26 -0.92
CA ASP A 123 7.43 10.86 -0.06
C ASP A 123 8.63 11.34 -0.89
N ILE A 124 8.97 12.62 -0.74
CA ILE A 124 10.15 13.23 -1.35
C ILE A 124 11.09 13.62 -0.22
N ALA A 125 12.25 12.99 -0.16
CA ALA A 125 13.23 13.19 0.90
C ALA A 125 14.64 13.38 0.33
N PRO A 126 15.25 14.55 0.55
CA PRO A 126 16.69 14.72 0.37
C PRO A 126 17.44 14.05 1.53
N VAL A 127 18.42 13.22 1.19
CA VAL A 127 19.31 12.52 2.14
C VAL A 127 20.74 13.00 1.90
N ILE A 128 21.40 13.39 2.97
CA ILE A 128 22.77 13.90 2.94
C ILE A 128 23.57 13.07 3.93
N GLU A 129 24.57 12.34 3.43
CA GLU A 129 25.49 11.53 4.24
C GLU A 129 24.79 10.53 5.18
N GLY A 130 23.70 9.91 4.70
CA GLY A 130 22.93 8.91 5.44
C GLY A 130 21.88 9.49 6.38
N ALA A 131 21.69 10.82 6.42
CA ALA A 131 20.65 11.48 7.23
C ALA A 131 19.62 12.18 6.34
N VAL A 132 18.32 12.01 6.65
CA VAL A 132 17.24 12.71 5.95
C VAL A 132 17.19 14.17 6.39
N HIS A 133 17.12 15.08 5.41
CA HIS A 133 16.95 16.49 5.67
C HIS A 133 15.45 16.84 5.77
N HIS A 134 14.85 16.59 6.93
CA HIS A 134 13.39 16.70 7.16
C HIS A 134 12.76 18.06 6.77
N ILE A 135 13.48 19.18 6.92
CA ILE A 135 12.96 20.52 6.58
C ILE A 135 12.71 20.66 5.06
N GLY A 136 13.56 20.03 4.25
CA GLY A 136 13.44 19.99 2.80
C GLY A 136 12.56 18.85 2.29
N SER A 137 12.20 17.90 3.14
CA SER A 137 11.35 16.78 2.77
C SER A 137 9.89 17.22 2.60
N ARG A 138 9.16 16.54 1.73
CA ARG A 138 7.74 16.75 1.47
C ARG A 138 7.04 15.42 1.39
N ARG A 139 5.86 15.34 1.99
CA ARG A 139 4.96 14.18 1.92
C ARG A 139 3.64 14.63 1.32
N PHE A 140 3.15 13.84 0.39
CA PHE A 140 1.85 14.03 -0.24
C PHE A 140 0.98 12.81 0.07
N GLU A 141 -0.23 13.06 0.54
CA GLU A 141 -1.24 12.02 0.78
C GLU A 141 -1.98 11.68 -0.51
N PHE A 142 -1.19 11.40 -1.55
CA PHE A 142 -1.64 10.99 -2.87
C PHE A 142 -0.83 9.77 -3.29
N GLY A 143 -1.45 8.77 -3.90
CA GLY A 143 -0.76 7.57 -4.34
C GLY A 143 -1.56 6.70 -5.30
N GLY A 144 -1.13 5.46 -5.44
CA GLY A 144 -1.79 4.44 -6.25
C GLY A 144 -3.27 4.18 -5.89
N THR A 145 -3.68 4.30 -4.62
CA THR A 145 -5.09 4.15 -4.20
C THR A 145 -5.95 5.25 -4.82
N ASP A 146 -5.48 6.49 -4.85
CA ASP A 146 -6.22 7.61 -5.42
C ASP A 146 -6.38 7.44 -6.93
N LEU A 147 -5.34 6.95 -7.61
CA LEU A 147 -5.40 6.59 -9.03
C LEU A 147 -6.39 5.43 -9.28
N THR A 148 -6.40 4.43 -8.39
CA THR A 148 -7.32 3.29 -8.46
C THR A 148 -8.77 3.76 -8.28
N ASN A 149 -9.02 4.66 -7.32
CA ASN A 149 -10.34 5.25 -7.10
C ASN A 149 -10.80 6.08 -8.30
N PHE A 150 -9.90 6.86 -8.90
CA PHE A 150 -10.20 7.62 -10.11
C PHE A 150 -10.56 6.68 -11.28
N LEU A 151 -9.74 5.65 -11.50
CA LEU A 151 -10.01 4.65 -12.53
C LEU A 151 -11.33 3.92 -12.30
N ALA A 152 -11.67 3.58 -11.04
CA ALA A 152 -12.94 2.96 -10.70
C ALA A 152 -14.13 3.85 -11.03
N GLN A 153 -14.03 5.17 -10.78
CA GLN A 153 -15.08 6.13 -11.10
C GLN A 153 -15.30 6.24 -12.61
N GLU A 154 -14.24 6.34 -13.40
CA GLU A 154 -14.35 6.42 -14.86
C GLU A 154 -14.86 5.11 -15.47
N LEU A 155 -14.35 3.96 -15.02
CA LEU A 155 -14.85 2.65 -15.46
C LEU A 155 -16.33 2.44 -15.10
N GLY A 156 -16.76 2.93 -13.93
CA GLY A 156 -18.16 2.88 -13.49
C GLY A 156 -19.09 3.76 -14.34
N LYS A 157 -18.61 4.92 -14.82
CA LYS A 157 -19.37 5.76 -15.77
C LYS A 157 -19.53 5.07 -17.13
N SER A 158 -18.46 4.47 -17.65
CA SER A 158 -18.49 3.78 -18.95
C SER A 158 -19.25 2.44 -18.90
N ASN A 159 -19.28 1.76 -17.74
CA ASN A 159 -19.91 0.44 -17.58
C ASN A 159 -20.88 0.39 -16.37
N PRO A 160 -22.03 1.07 -16.41
CA PRO A 160 -22.95 1.17 -15.26
C PRO A 160 -23.64 -0.15 -14.86
N GLN A 161 -23.54 -1.20 -15.67
CA GLN A 161 -24.12 -2.52 -15.43
C GLN A 161 -23.15 -3.49 -14.73
N VAL A 162 -21.85 -3.13 -14.65
CA VAL A 162 -20.80 -4.03 -14.15
C VAL A 162 -20.40 -3.60 -12.74
N ASN A 163 -20.56 -4.50 -11.77
CA ASN A 163 -20.07 -4.25 -10.41
C ASN A 163 -18.58 -4.62 -10.34
N ILE A 164 -17.71 -3.66 -10.64
CA ILE A 164 -16.26 -3.87 -10.63
C ILE A 164 -15.74 -3.75 -9.19
N SER A 165 -15.12 -4.83 -8.68
CA SER A 165 -14.49 -4.80 -7.37
C SER A 165 -13.21 -3.94 -7.39
N MET A 166 -12.89 -3.26 -6.28
CA MET A 166 -11.70 -2.41 -6.20
C MET A 166 -10.39 -3.18 -6.46
N SER A 167 -10.32 -4.46 -6.08
CA SER A 167 -9.15 -5.31 -6.32
C SER A 167 -8.97 -5.66 -7.79
N ASP A 168 -10.06 -5.74 -8.57
CA ASP A 168 -9.97 -5.94 -10.02
C ASP A 168 -9.59 -4.64 -10.74
N VAL A 169 -10.06 -3.48 -10.26
CA VAL A 169 -9.59 -2.17 -10.76
C VAL A 169 -8.09 -2.02 -10.54
N GLU A 170 -7.57 -2.45 -9.40
CA GLU A 170 -6.13 -2.43 -9.13
C GLU A 170 -5.35 -3.32 -10.08
N LYS A 171 -5.82 -4.54 -10.38
CA LYS A 171 -5.19 -5.41 -11.39
C LYS A 171 -5.23 -4.79 -12.78
N ILE A 172 -6.35 -4.18 -13.17
CA ILE A 172 -6.50 -3.48 -14.46
C ILE A 172 -5.50 -2.32 -14.52
N LYS A 173 -5.40 -1.52 -13.47
CA LYS A 173 -4.40 -0.46 -13.35
C LYS A 173 -3.00 -1.04 -13.54
N GLU A 174 -2.61 -2.08 -12.82
CA GLU A 174 -1.27 -2.67 -12.93
C GLU A 174 -0.97 -3.28 -14.30
N GLN A 175 -1.99 -3.82 -14.98
CA GLN A 175 -1.84 -4.47 -16.27
C GLN A 175 -1.78 -3.48 -17.44
N TYR A 176 -2.59 -2.40 -17.41
CA TYR A 176 -2.78 -1.50 -18.54
C TYR A 176 -2.22 -0.09 -18.32
N SER A 177 -1.83 0.29 -17.09
CA SER A 177 -1.23 1.60 -16.87
C SER A 177 0.14 1.69 -17.53
N CYS A 178 0.39 2.82 -18.19
CA CYS A 178 1.68 3.16 -18.75
C CYS A 178 2.08 4.57 -18.32
N CYS A 179 3.36 4.76 -18.02
CA CYS A 179 3.93 6.08 -17.80
C CYS A 179 4.46 6.61 -19.13
N VAL A 180 4.10 7.84 -19.47
CA VAL A 180 4.61 8.54 -20.64
C VAL A 180 5.49 9.69 -20.18
N GLU A 181 6.59 9.92 -20.89
CA GLU A 181 7.62 10.89 -20.48
C GLU A 181 7.15 12.34 -20.71
N ASP A 182 6.46 12.58 -21.83
CA ASP A 182 6.05 13.91 -22.27
C ASP A 182 4.64 13.92 -22.84
N GLU A 183 4.02 15.11 -22.88
CA GLU A 183 2.69 15.34 -23.47
C GLU A 183 2.61 14.89 -24.93
N LEU A 184 3.69 15.06 -25.70
CA LEU A 184 3.76 14.62 -27.10
C LEU A 184 3.77 13.08 -27.22
N ALA A 185 4.36 12.39 -26.24
CA ALA A 185 4.34 10.93 -26.15
C ALA A 185 2.98 10.42 -25.68
N TYR A 186 2.32 11.15 -24.77
CA TYR A 186 0.93 10.88 -24.38
C TYR A 186 0.00 10.91 -25.59
N GLN A 187 0.03 11.99 -26.38
CA GLN A 187 -0.82 12.12 -27.57
C GLN A 187 -0.57 11.00 -28.58
N LYS A 188 0.69 10.66 -28.86
CA LYS A 188 1.02 9.53 -29.75
C LYS A 188 0.46 8.21 -29.24
N THR A 189 0.57 7.97 -27.93
CA THR A 189 0.06 6.76 -27.29
C THR A 189 -1.46 6.70 -27.40
N LEU A 190 -2.15 7.83 -27.22
CA LEU A 190 -3.60 7.98 -27.36
C LEU A 190 -4.12 7.53 -28.74
N TYR A 191 -3.39 7.87 -29.81
CA TYR A 191 -3.77 7.49 -31.17
C TYR A 191 -3.31 6.08 -31.57
N SER A 192 -2.32 5.52 -30.88
CA SER A 192 -1.71 4.23 -31.22
C SER A 192 -2.21 3.04 -30.39
N CYS A 193 -2.82 3.29 -29.23
CA CYS A 193 -3.26 2.22 -28.34
C CYS A 193 -4.53 1.55 -28.88
N PRO A 194 -4.50 0.24 -29.18
CA PRO A 194 -5.72 -0.51 -29.46
C PRO A 194 -6.57 -0.61 -28.19
N VAL A 195 -7.90 -0.54 -28.34
CA VAL A 195 -8.83 -0.76 -27.22
C VAL A 195 -8.70 -2.21 -26.76
N GLU A 196 -8.01 -2.43 -25.64
CA GLU A 196 -7.86 -3.76 -25.05
C GLU A 196 -9.08 -4.09 -24.20
N LYS A 197 -9.69 -5.25 -24.49
CA LYS A 197 -10.86 -5.76 -23.77
C LYS A 197 -10.38 -6.55 -22.56
N HIS A 198 -10.75 -6.12 -21.36
CA HIS A 198 -10.46 -6.89 -20.16
C HIS A 198 -11.65 -7.77 -19.80
N THR A 199 -11.42 -9.06 -19.57
CA THR A 199 -12.44 -9.99 -19.08
C THR A 199 -12.29 -10.13 -17.59
N LEU A 200 -13.31 -9.70 -16.85
CA LEU A 200 -13.37 -9.78 -15.40
C LEU A 200 -13.47 -11.25 -14.94
N PRO A 201 -13.18 -11.53 -13.65
CA PRO A 201 -13.26 -12.88 -13.08
C PRO A 201 -14.66 -13.53 -13.17
N ASP A 202 -15.70 -12.74 -13.34
CA ASP A 202 -17.10 -13.17 -13.52
C ASP A 202 -17.47 -13.49 -14.98
N GLY A 203 -16.52 -13.31 -15.91
CA GLY A 203 -16.71 -13.51 -17.35
C GLY A 203 -17.30 -12.31 -18.08
N GLN A 204 -17.57 -11.18 -17.40
CA GLN A 204 -18.02 -9.96 -18.05
C GLN A 204 -16.84 -9.24 -18.71
N VAL A 205 -17.08 -8.65 -19.87
CA VAL A 205 -16.05 -7.91 -20.62
C VAL A 205 -16.22 -6.42 -20.34
N CYS A 206 -15.23 -5.82 -19.70
CA CYS A 206 -15.16 -4.37 -19.54
C CYS A 206 -14.55 -3.74 -20.79
N PHE A 207 -15.24 -2.73 -21.31
CA PHE A 207 -14.73 -1.86 -22.35
C PHE A 207 -14.15 -0.60 -21.68
N PRO A 208 -12.84 -0.36 -21.79
CA PRO A 208 -12.24 0.92 -21.43
C PRO A 208 -12.50 1.92 -22.57
N ASP A 209 -13.76 2.27 -22.82
CA ASP A 209 -14.08 3.39 -23.72
C ASP A 209 -13.85 4.69 -22.95
N PHE A 210 -12.62 5.22 -23.06
CA PHE A 210 -12.18 6.49 -22.46
C PHE A 210 -12.37 7.70 -23.39
N TYR A 211 -13.16 7.57 -24.46
CA TYR A 211 -13.15 8.54 -25.57
C TYR A 211 -13.91 9.85 -25.34
N ASP A 212 -14.78 9.97 -24.32
CA ASP A 212 -15.71 11.10 -24.21
C ASP A 212 -15.52 12.01 -22.98
N SER A 213 -14.38 11.99 -22.27
CA SER A 213 -14.22 12.82 -21.05
C SER A 213 -12.90 13.58 -20.87
N ILE A 214 -12.11 13.73 -21.93
CA ILE A 214 -10.96 14.67 -21.93
C ILE A 214 -11.13 15.67 -23.07
N ASP A 215 -12.20 16.45 -23.01
CA ASP A 215 -12.26 17.78 -23.62
C ASP A 215 -12.18 18.80 -22.47
N LEU A 216 -10.98 19.30 -22.20
CA LEU A 216 -10.71 20.50 -21.40
C LEU A 216 -9.90 21.48 -22.23
#